data_AF-A0A7Y5TVP6-F1
#
_entry.id   AF-A0A7Y5TVP6-F1
#
_cell.length_a   1.000
_cell.length_b   1.000
_cell.length_c   1.000
_cell.angle_alpha   90.00
_cell.angle_beta   90.00
_cell.angle_gamma   90.00
#
_symmetry.space_group_name_H-M   'P 1'
#
loop_
_entity.id
_entity.type
_entity.pdbx_description
1 polymer ?
#
loop_
_entity_poly.entity_id
_entity_poly.type
_entity_poly.pdbx_seq_one_letter_code
_entity_poly.pdbx_strand_id
1 'polypeptide(L)'
;MRFVVLLGCALLAQQAAAQSPLANAAGQTINGISCDAQEGQRIHIHQRLLIIDRGKTVAIPPNVGQPANVRCIYWLHTHTPDGIIHVEAPKDRSFTLGDFFSVWGQPLSRTMAASARARKGQKLKVWVDGKAYSGDPATIALTAHADIVIQAGPPYPKVKLFTNWGNL
;
A
#
# COMPACT_ATOMS: atom_id res chain seq x y z
N MET A 1 -29.73 51.92 31.30
CA MET A 1 -29.73 51.10 30.08
C MET A 1 -28.38 50.39 30.01
N ARG A 2 -28.30 49.13 30.45
CA ARG A 2 -27.05 48.36 30.50
C ARG A 2 -26.84 47.67 29.16
N PHE A 3 -25.83 48.10 28.41
CA PHE A 3 -25.39 47.41 27.19
C PHE A 3 -24.70 46.11 27.60
N VAL A 4 -25.30 44.97 27.25
CA VAL A 4 -24.64 43.67 27.25
C VAL A 4 -23.99 43.52 25.88
N VAL A 5 -22.68 43.66 25.81
CA VAL A 5 -21.91 43.29 24.61
C VAL A 5 -21.69 41.78 24.67
N LEU A 6 -22.45 41.05 23.87
CA LEU A 6 -22.23 39.63 23.60
C LEU A 6 -20.89 39.49 22.84
N LEU A 7 -19.83 39.08 23.54
CA LEU A 7 -18.62 38.59 22.90
C LEU A 7 -18.95 37.26 22.21
N GLY A 8 -19.21 37.33 20.90
CA GLY A 8 -19.29 36.16 20.03
C GLY A 8 -17.92 35.48 19.98
N CYS A 9 -17.80 34.33 20.64
CA CYS A 9 -16.64 33.47 20.55
C CYS A 9 -16.66 32.82 19.15
N ALA A 10 -15.91 33.38 18.21
CA ALA A 10 -15.73 32.78 16.89
C ALA A 10 -14.92 31.48 17.05
N LEU A 11 -15.61 30.34 17.03
CA LEU A 11 -15.00 29.02 16.90
C LEU A 11 -14.33 28.94 15.53
N LEU A 12 -13.04 29.25 15.48
CA LEU A 12 -12.18 28.90 14.36
C LEU A 12 -12.10 27.37 14.30
N ALA A 13 -12.93 26.76 13.45
CA ALA A 13 -12.77 25.37 13.08
C ALA A 13 -11.41 25.25 12.37
N GLN A 14 -10.40 24.80 13.11
CA GLN A 14 -9.13 24.38 12.52
C GLN A 14 -9.42 23.21 11.59
N GLN A 15 -9.39 23.47 10.28
CA GLN A 15 -9.32 22.40 9.30
C GLN A 15 -7.98 21.69 9.51
N ALA A 16 -8.02 20.48 10.04
CA ALA A 16 -6.88 19.58 10.01
C ALA A 16 -6.56 19.30 8.54
N ALA A 17 -5.47 19.87 8.04
CA ALA A 17 -4.91 19.48 6.76
C ALA A 17 -4.62 17.97 6.84
N ALA A 18 -5.24 17.19 5.97
CA ALA A 18 -4.91 15.78 5.81
C ALA A 18 -3.43 15.71 5.40
N GLN A 19 -2.56 15.26 6.30
CA GLN A 19 -1.17 15.00 5.98
C GLN A 19 -1.15 13.94 4.89
N SER A 20 -0.62 14.30 3.72
CA SER A 20 -0.39 13.35 2.62
C SER A 20 0.47 12.20 3.15
N PRO A 21 0.05 10.93 3.00
CA PRO A 21 0.71 9.78 3.63
C PRO A 21 2.04 9.38 2.97
N LEU A 22 2.72 10.30 2.28
CA LEU A 22 4.06 10.07 1.72
C LEU A 22 5.18 10.20 2.76
N ALA A 23 4.86 10.50 4.02
CA ALA A 23 5.84 10.79 5.07
C ALA A 23 6.71 9.58 5.50
N ASN A 24 6.40 8.35 5.07
CA ASN A 24 7.16 7.18 5.51
C ASN A 24 8.40 6.87 4.67
N ALA A 25 8.51 7.31 3.42
CA ALA A 25 9.69 7.05 2.60
C ALA A 25 10.50 8.32 2.42
N ALA A 26 11.50 8.55 3.28
CA ALA A 26 12.38 9.73 3.24
C ALA A 26 13.87 9.33 3.24
N GLY A 27 14.18 8.12 2.77
CA GLY A 27 15.54 7.56 2.68
C GLY A 27 16.01 6.77 3.90
N GLN A 28 15.24 6.75 5.00
CA GLN A 28 15.57 5.94 6.17
C GLN A 28 15.38 4.44 5.90
N THR A 29 16.05 3.57 6.65
CA THR A 29 15.76 2.13 6.58
C THR A 29 14.39 1.80 7.17
N ILE A 30 13.57 1.02 6.46
CA ILE A 30 12.23 0.58 6.88
C ILE A 30 12.23 -0.94 6.96
N ASN A 31 11.98 -1.54 8.14
CA ASN A 31 12.02 -2.99 8.34
C ASN A 31 13.29 -3.67 7.77
N GLY A 32 14.45 -3.01 7.86
CA GLY A 32 15.71 -3.51 7.30
C GLY A 32 15.82 -3.45 5.77
N ILE A 33 14.91 -2.72 5.10
CA ILE A 33 14.94 -2.39 3.67
C ILE A 33 15.58 -1.01 3.54
N SER A 34 16.72 -0.97 2.86
CA SER A 34 17.46 0.27 2.61
C SER A 34 16.87 1.04 1.43
N CYS A 35 17.10 2.35 1.39
CA CYS A 35 16.88 3.18 0.22
C CYS A 35 18.24 3.40 -0.44
N ASP A 36 18.50 2.67 -1.53
CA ASP A 36 19.81 2.62 -2.16
C ASP A 36 19.84 3.48 -3.42
N ALA A 37 21.02 3.76 -3.96
CA ALA A 37 21.17 4.58 -5.17
C ALA A 37 20.68 3.86 -6.45
N GLN A 38 20.59 2.52 -6.41
CA GLN A 38 20.24 1.67 -7.54
C GLN A 38 19.49 0.42 -7.06
N GLU A 39 18.78 -0.21 -7.99
CA GLU A 39 18.07 -1.47 -7.81
C GLU A 39 19.04 -2.62 -7.52
N GLY A 40 18.66 -3.49 -6.58
CA GLY A 40 19.43 -4.69 -6.27
C GLY A 40 19.18 -5.80 -7.30
N GLN A 41 20.22 -6.55 -7.65
CA GLN A 41 20.15 -7.59 -8.70
C GLN A 41 20.22 -9.03 -8.15
N ARG A 42 20.33 -9.21 -6.82
CA ARG A 42 20.45 -10.54 -6.23
C ARG A 42 19.09 -11.24 -6.18
N ILE A 43 18.06 -10.49 -5.81
CA ILE A 43 16.66 -10.85 -6.05
C ILE A 43 16.12 -9.82 -7.00
N HIS A 44 15.43 -10.27 -8.05
CA HIS A 44 14.73 -9.42 -9.01
C HIS A 44 13.46 -10.17 -9.45
N ILE A 45 12.32 -9.86 -8.82
CA ILE A 45 11.04 -10.55 -9.07
C ILE A 45 9.88 -9.56 -9.02
N HIS A 46 8.81 -9.86 -9.76
CA HIS A 46 7.62 -9.01 -9.88
C HIS A 46 6.36 -9.71 -9.37
N GLN A 47 5.44 -8.96 -8.76
CA GLN A 47 4.13 -9.44 -8.27
C GLN A 47 3.08 -8.39 -8.52
N ARG A 48 1.80 -8.76 -8.58
CA ARG A 48 0.71 -7.80 -8.70
C ARG A 48 -0.06 -7.71 -7.40
N LEU A 49 -0.39 -6.48 -6.99
CA LEU A 49 -1.38 -6.19 -5.98
C LEU A 49 -2.58 -5.46 -6.61
N LEU A 50 -3.78 -5.98 -6.40
CA LEU A 50 -5.03 -5.31 -6.72
C LEU A 50 -5.85 -5.10 -5.44
N ILE A 51 -6.19 -3.85 -5.15
CA ILE A 51 -7.05 -3.49 -4.02
C ILE A 51 -8.39 -2.97 -4.56
N ILE A 52 -9.50 -3.47 -4.04
CA ILE A 52 -10.85 -3.05 -4.42
C ILE A 52 -11.64 -2.66 -3.16
N ASP A 53 -12.26 -1.49 -3.16
CA ASP A 53 -13.19 -1.05 -2.12
C ASP A 53 -14.59 -0.84 -2.72
N ARG A 54 -15.56 -1.63 -2.27
CA ARG A 54 -16.97 -1.61 -2.70
C ARG A 54 -17.11 -1.64 -4.22
N GLY A 55 -16.35 -2.53 -4.87
CA GLY A 55 -16.35 -2.72 -6.32
C GLY A 55 -15.53 -1.70 -7.12
N LYS A 56 -14.88 -0.73 -6.47
CA LYS A 56 -14.00 0.25 -7.13
C LYS A 56 -12.53 -0.04 -6.81
N THR A 57 -11.67 0.00 -7.81
CA THR A 57 -10.22 -0.14 -7.61
C THR A 57 -9.69 0.99 -6.74
N VAL A 58 -8.87 0.64 -5.75
CA VAL A 58 -8.06 1.59 -4.99
C VAL A 58 -6.72 1.74 -5.70
N ALA A 59 -6.34 2.98 -5.99
CA ALA A 59 -5.11 3.27 -6.71
C ALA A 59 -3.87 2.91 -5.87
N ILE A 60 -2.93 2.23 -6.51
CA ILE A 60 -1.55 2.13 -6.04
C ILE A 60 -0.75 3.12 -6.90
N PRO A 61 -0.17 4.17 -6.31
CA PRO A 61 0.59 5.17 -7.06
C PRO A 61 1.77 4.55 -7.82
N PRO A 62 2.25 5.19 -8.90
CA PRO A 62 3.60 4.94 -9.37
C PRO A 62 4.61 5.44 -8.32
N ASN A 63 5.86 5.01 -8.41
CA ASN A 63 6.97 5.50 -7.61
C ASN A 63 6.79 5.30 -6.08
N VAL A 64 5.98 4.32 -5.67
CA VAL A 64 5.99 3.88 -4.28
C VAL A 64 7.40 3.38 -3.97
N GLY A 65 7.99 3.80 -2.85
CA GLY A 65 9.38 3.43 -2.52
C GLY A 65 10.44 4.18 -3.35
N GLN A 66 10.08 5.26 -4.04
CA GLN A 66 11.02 6.10 -4.80
C GLN A 66 10.90 7.57 -4.39
N PRO A 67 11.45 7.96 -3.23
CA PRO A 67 11.33 9.33 -2.74
C PRO A 67 12.06 10.35 -3.62
N ALA A 68 11.30 11.21 -4.30
CA ALA A 68 11.81 12.18 -5.26
C ALA A 68 12.92 13.11 -4.70
N ASN A 69 12.85 13.45 -3.41
CA ASN A 69 13.78 14.40 -2.78
C ASN A 69 15.11 13.78 -2.34
N VAL A 70 15.20 12.46 -2.25
CA VAL A 70 16.38 11.75 -1.69
C VAL A 70 17.14 10.98 -2.77
N ARG A 71 16.57 10.87 -3.98
CA ARG A 71 17.18 10.20 -5.15
C ARG A 71 17.70 8.79 -4.81
N CYS A 72 16.86 8.01 -4.16
CA CYS A 72 17.11 6.61 -3.84
C CYS A 72 15.88 5.76 -4.15
N ILE A 73 16.06 4.45 -4.16
CA ILE A 73 15.01 3.46 -4.41
C ILE A 73 15.05 2.39 -3.31
N TYR A 74 13.90 2.11 -2.71
CA TYR A 74 13.77 1.00 -1.77
C TYR A 74 13.70 -0.32 -2.56
N TRP A 75 14.17 -1.41 -1.95
CA TRP A 75 14.15 -2.73 -2.60
C TRP A 75 12.73 -3.21 -2.97
N LEU A 76 11.70 -2.66 -2.32
CA LEU A 76 10.30 -2.87 -2.68
C LEU A 76 9.74 -1.56 -3.20
N HIS A 77 9.29 -1.53 -4.45
CA HIS A 77 8.82 -0.31 -5.09
C HIS A 77 7.81 -0.59 -6.22
N THR A 78 7.22 0.48 -6.77
CA THR A 78 6.45 0.43 -8.03
C THR A 78 7.04 1.44 -9.01
N HIS A 79 7.04 1.11 -10.30
CA HIS A 79 7.37 2.08 -11.38
C HIS A 79 6.10 2.70 -11.97
N THR A 80 4.99 1.96 -12.02
CA THR A 80 3.73 2.30 -12.69
C THR A 80 2.52 2.14 -11.77
N PRO A 81 1.34 2.70 -12.12
CA PRO A 81 0.12 2.61 -11.30
C PRO A 81 -0.69 1.31 -11.54
N ASP A 82 -0.11 0.29 -12.15
CA ASP A 82 -0.78 -0.99 -12.47
C ASP A 82 -0.79 -1.99 -11.30
N GLY A 83 -0.14 -1.63 -10.19
CA GLY A 83 -0.03 -2.47 -9.00
C GLY A 83 1.07 -3.51 -9.07
N ILE A 84 1.97 -3.44 -10.05
CA ILE A 84 3.18 -4.27 -10.06
C ILE A 84 4.14 -3.79 -8.97
N ILE A 85 4.41 -4.70 -8.05
CA ILE A 85 5.41 -4.57 -7.00
C ILE A 85 6.68 -5.22 -7.51
N HIS A 86 7.76 -4.45 -7.46
CA HIS A 86 9.12 -4.89 -7.73
C HIS A 86 9.77 -5.29 -6.42
N VAL A 87 10.45 -6.44 -6.40
CA VAL A 87 11.37 -6.83 -5.33
C VAL A 87 12.75 -6.98 -5.94
N GLU A 88 13.58 -5.98 -5.72
CA GLU A 88 14.88 -5.80 -6.34
C GLU A 88 15.92 -5.50 -5.25
N ALA A 89 16.42 -6.57 -4.64
CA ALA A 89 17.21 -6.51 -3.41
C ALA A 89 18.67 -6.96 -3.65
N PRO A 90 19.64 -6.38 -2.92
CA PRO A 90 21.06 -6.74 -3.06
C PRO A 90 21.43 -8.02 -2.29
N LYS A 91 20.48 -8.64 -1.58
CA LYS A 91 20.71 -9.82 -0.74
C LYS A 91 19.50 -10.73 -0.68
N ASP A 92 19.75 -12.00 -0.41
CA ASP A 92 18.69 -13.00 -0.24
C ASP A 92 17.90 -12.73 1.04
N ARG A 93 16.60 -12.49 0.88
CA ARG A 93 15.63 -12.31 1.97
C ARG A 93 14.23 -12.59 1.45
N SER A 94 13.38 -13.18 2.28
CA SER A 94 11.94 -13.21 2.01
C SER A 94 11.30 -11.88 2.38
N PHE A 95 10.49 -11.35 1.47
CA PHE A 95 9.74 -10.11 1.65
C PHE A 95 8.24 -10.41 1.72
N THR A 96 7.51 -9.55 2.40
CA THR A 96 6.06 -9.71 2.57
C THR A 96 5.29 -8.52 2.03
N LEU A 97 3.99 -8.69 1.84
CA LEU A 97 3.09 -7.59 1.55
C LEU A 97 3.11 -6.53 2.65
N GLY A 98 3.29 -6.93 3.92
CA GLY A 98 3.46 -6.00 5.03
C GLY A 98 4.71 -5.12 4.88
N ASP A 99 5.82 -5.68 4.39
CA ASP A 99 7.03 -4.91 4.08
C ASP A 99 6.76 -3.85 3.01
N PHE A 100 6.06 -4.22 1.93
CA PHE A 100 5.68 -3.26 0.87
C PHE A 100 4.79 -2.14 1.41
N PHE A 101 3.74 -2.47 2.18
CA PHE A 101 2.87 -1.45 2.79
C PHE A 101 3.59 -0.56 3.80
N SER A 102 4.62 -1.08 4.48
CA SER A 102 5.47 -0.29 5.36
C SER A 102 6.27 0.75 4.57
N VAL A 103 6.88 0.35 3.45
CA VAL A 103 7.59 1.25 2.52
C VAL A 103 6.61 2.27 1.91
N TRP A 104 5.42 1.83 1.51
CA TRP A 104 4.38 2.70 0.96
C TRP A 104 3.80 3.69 1.99
N GLY A 105 3.93 3.39 3.28
CA GLY A 105 3.33 4.19 4.35
C GLY A 105 1.81 4.08 4.43
N GLN A 106 1.25 2.98 3.93
CA GLN A 106 -0.18 2.69 3.98
C GLN A 106 -0.47 1.62 5.02
N PRO A 107 -1.63 1.68 5.69
CA PRO A 107 -2.02 0.64 6.63
C PRO A 107 -2.34 -0.67 5.91
N LEU A 108 -1.92 -1.78 6.51
CA LEU A 108 -2.36 -3.13 6.15
C LEU A 108 -2.72 -3.92 7.40
N SER A 109 -3.90 -4.52 7.38
CA SER A 109 -4.39 -5.42 8.43
C SER A 109 -5.47 -6.33 7.86
N ARG A 110 -6.06 -7.19 8.69
CA ARG A 110 -7.23 -8.00 8.31
C ARG A 110 -8.48 -7.19 7.96
N THR A 111 -8.52 -5.89 8.26
CA THR A 111 -9.72 -5.04 8.07
C THR A 111 -9.46 -3.79 7.24
N MET A 112 -8.20 -3.50 6.90
CA MET A 112 -7.81 -2.29 6.20
C MET A 112 -6.63 -2.55 5.26
N ALA A 113 -6.69 -1.98 4.06
CA ALA A 113 -5.60 -2.00 3.08
C ALA A 113 -5.60 -0.66 2.34
N ALA A 114 -4.62 0.19 2.65
CA ALA A 114 -4.62 1.59 2.23
C ALA A 114 -5.95 2.29 2.61
N SER A 115 -6.66 2.85 1.64
CA SER A 115 -7.97 3.48 1.88
C SER A 115 -9.13 2.47 1.98
N ALA A 116 -8.95 1.22 1.54
CA ALA A 116 -10.00 0.20 1.59
C ALA A 116 -10.25 -0.24 3.04
N ARG A 117 -11.52 -0.28 3.46
CA ARG A 117 -11.92 -0.66 4.81
C ARG A 117 -13.07 -1.64 4.80
N ALA A 118 -12.89 -2.77 5.47
CA ALA A 118 -13.94 -3.73 5.74
C ALA A 118 -15.07 -3.09 6.58
N ARG A 119 -16.31 -3.56 6.39
CA ARG A 119 -17.43 -3.15 7.23
C ARG A 119 -17.19 -3.58 8.69
N LYS A 120 -17.84 -2.90 9.64
CA LYS A 120 -17.77 -3.24 11.06
C LYS A 120 -18.11 -4.73 11.25
N GLY A 121 -17.26 -5.45 11.98
CA GLY A 121 -17.40 -6.89 12.23
C GLY A 121 -17.01 -7.80 11.07
N GLN A 122 -16.54 -7.25 9.94
CA GLN A 122 -16.08 -8.03 8.78
C GLN A 122 -14.56 -7.92 8.60
N LYS A 123 -14.01 -8.84 7.82
CA LYS A 123 -12.61 -8.83 7.37
C LYS A 123 -12.56 -8.52 5.87
N LEU A 124 -11.39 -8.08 5.41
CA LEU A 124 -11.07 -8.06 4.00
C LEU A 124 -11.13 -9.49 3.45
N LYS A 125 -11.60 -9.63 2.22
CA LYS A 125 -11.43 -10.87 1.47
C LYS A 125 -10.12 -10.79 0.70
N VAL A 126 -9.32 -11.84 0.78
CA VAL A 126 -7.99 -11.88 0.18
C VAL A 126 -7.84 -13.14 -0.64
N TRP A 127 -7.17 -13.01 -1.78
CA TRP A 127 -6.78 -14.11 -2.64
C TRP A 127 -5.31 -13.99 -3.01
N VAL A 128 -4.64 -15.13 -3.08
CA VAL A 128 -3.29 -15.27 -3.64
C VAL A 128 -3.41 -16.30 -4.76
N ASP A 129 -3.10 -15.88 -5.98
CA ASP A 129 -3.22 -16.70 -7.19
C ASP A 129 -4.61 -17.31 -7.37
N GLY A 130 -5.64 -16.50 -7.11
CA GLY A 130 -7.05 -16.91 -7.19
C GLY A 130 -7.52 -17.83 -6.06
N LYS A 131 -6.64 -18.26 -5.16
CA LYS A 131 -7.00 -19.08 -3.99
C LYS A 131 -7.29 -18.19 -2.79
N ALA A 132 -8.39 -18.47 -2.08
CA ALA A 132 -8.77 -17.71 -0.90
C ALA A 132 -7.68 -17.81 0.19
N TYR A 133 -7.33 -16.67 0.77
CA TYR A 133 -6.36 -16.55 1.85
C TYR A 133 -7.04 -16.01 3.11
N SER A 134 -6.93 -16.73 4.22
CA SER A 134 -7.60 -16.41 5.50
C SER A 134 -6.66 -15.85 6.57
N GLY A 135 -5.35 -15.83 6.29
CA GLY A 135 -4.30 -15.38 7.21
C GLY A 135 -4.27 -13.86 7.42
N ASP A 136 -3.20 -13.39 8.04
CA ASP A 136 -2.92 -11.94 8.06
C ASP A 136 -2.39 -11.51 6.68
N PRO A 137 -3.01 -10.51 6.01
CA PRO A 137 -2.50 -10.03 4.73
C PRO A 137 -1.05 -9.54 4.80
N ALA A 138 -0.60 -9.01 5.95
CA ALA A 138 0.76 -8.53 6.12
C ALA A 138 1.82 -9.65 6.06
N THR A 139 1.43 -10.92 6.23
CA THR A 139 2.34 -12.07 6.19
C THR A 139 2.38 -12.76 4.82
N ILE A 140 1.65 -12.27 3.83
CA ILE A 140 1.70 -12.82 2.46
C ILE A 140 3.10 -12.61 1.91
N ALA A 141 3.78 -13.69 1.53
CA ALA A 141 5.10 -13.63 0.91
C ALA A 141 4.99 -13.04 -0.51
N LEU A 142 5.96 -12.22 -0.89
CA LEU A 142 6.12 -11.72 -2.24
C LEU A 142 6.99 -12.70 -3.02
N THR A 143 6.35 -13.51 -3.87
CA THR A 143 7.01 -14.52 -4.72
C THR A 143 6.82 -14.16 -6.18
N ALA A 144 7.77 -14.55 -7.04
CA ALA A 144 7.70 -14.28 -8.48
C ALA A 144 6.32 -14.61 -9.06
N HIS A 145 5.73 -13.63 -9.75
CA HIS A 145 4.46 -13.73 -10.47
C HIS A 145 3.25 -14.08 -9.59
N ALA A 146 3.29 -13.76 -8.29
CA ALA A 146 2.11 -13.82 -7.45
C ALA A 146 1.08 -12.74 -7.84
N ASP A 147 -0.20 -13.13 -7.94
CA ASP A 147 -1.32 -12.20 -8.09
C ASP A 147 -2.12 -12.12 -6.78
N ILE A 148 -1.97 -10.99 -6.08
CA ILE A 148 -2.59 -10.74 -4.78
C ILE A 148 -3.78 -9.80 -4.97
N VAL A 149 -4.97 -10.25 -4.55
CA VAL A 149 -6.20 -9.46 -4.61
C VAL A 149 -6.75 -9.25 -3.22
N ILE A 150 -7.01 -8.00 -2.85
CA ILE A 150 -7.65 -7.61 -1.59
C ILE A 150 -8.96 -6.88 -1.91
N GLN A 151 -10.06 -7.32 -1.29
CA GLN A 151 -11.36 -6.67 -1.45
C GLN A 151 -12.00 -6.30 -0.11
N ALA A 152 -12.39 -5.03 0.01
CA ALA A 152 -13.39 -4.56 0.95
C ALA A 152 -14.75 -4.46 0.23
N GLY A 153 -15.82 -4.98 0.82
CA GLY A 153 -17.14 -5.01 0.17
C GLY A 153 -18.29 -5.23 1.15
N PRO A 154 -19.47 -5.66 0.67
CA PRO A 154 -19.86 -5.85 -0.74
C PRO A 154 -19.99 -4.52 -1.53
N PRO A 155 -20.06 -4.57 -2.89
CA PRO A 155 -19.98 -5.77 -3.75
C PRO A 155 -18.55 -6.33 -3.85
N TYR A 156 -18.46 -7.63 -4.13
CA TYR A 156 -17.21 -8.36 -4.33
C TYR A 156 -17.12 -8.80 -5.80
N PRO A 157 -16.53 -7.99 -6.70
CA PRO A 157 -16.46 -8.34 -8.11
C PRO A 157 -15.57 -9.58 -8.32
N LYS A 158 -15.91 -10.39 -9.32
CA LYS A 158 -15.02 -11.45 -9.80
C LYS A 158 -13.82 -10.81 -10.48
N VAL A 159 -12.63 -11.10 -9.99
CA VAL A 159 -11.36 -10.65 -10.57
C VAL A 159 -10.76 -11.79 -11.37
N LYS A 160 -10.36 -11.51 -12.62
CA LYS A 160 -9.58 -12.45 -13.42
C LYS A 160 -8.14 -12.48 -12.90
N LEU A 161 -7.61 -13.69 -12.75
CA LEU A 161 -6.21 -13.92 -12.40
C LEU A 161 -5.29 -13.19 -13.39
N PHE A 162 -4.30 -12.47 -12.87
CA PHE A 162 -3.23 -11.92 -13.69
C PHE A 162 -2.30 -13.03 -14.16
N THR A 163 -2.05 -13.06 -15.45
CA THR A 163 -1.14 -14.03 -16.07
C THR A 163 -0.25 -13.40 -17.13
N ASN A 164 -0.49 -12.13 -17.46
CA ASN A 164 0.25 -11.42 -18.50
C ASN A 164 1.45 -10.68 -17.90
N TRP A 165 2.50 -11.42 -17.58
CA TRP A 165 3.72 -10.88 -16.98
C TRP A 165 4.67 -10.26 -18.03
N GLY A 166 4.55 -10.65 -19.30
CA GLY A 166 5.37 -10.08 -20.37
C GLY A 166 6.86 -10.33 -20.16
N ASN A 167 7.67 -9.26 -20.23
CA ASN A 167 9.12 -9.29 -20.01
C ASN A 167 9.52 -8.85 -18.58
N LEU A 168 8.56 -8.84 -17.65
CA LEU A 168 8.83 -8.70 -16.22
C LEU A 168 9.38 -10.02 -15.65
#